data_AF-A0AAV9D9X3-F1
#
_entry.id   AF-A0AAV9D9X3-F1
#
_cell.length_a   1.000
_cell.length_b   1.000
_cell.length_c   1.000
_cell.angle_alpha   90.00
_cell.angle_beta   90.00
_cell.angle_gamma   90.00
#
_symmetry.space_group_name_H-M   'P 1'
#
loop_
_entity.id
_entity.type
_entity.pdbx_description
1 polymer ?
#
loop_
_entity_poly.entity_id
_entity_poly.type
_entity_poly.pdbx_seq_one_letter_code
_entity_poly.pdbx_strand_id
1 'polypeptide(L)'
;MWTFFSFYKYLFMECIFWNIRGLKGKEKHTDLKDFLIRHRPQFLSLTETKLDVDSLHTLKRNLGGSLSSSHLSLDGRILLLWNNDILEVKILETSHQFVHCSVSCRASNKNFFITSVYASNCYSERTALWDSIKRIATSIGNMGWIVGGDFNEVRYSNEKVGGQPVHSRRLRKFNSCILSSGLEDLKSIGHSLSWNNRQVPRIFCRLDRVLGNQPFISSFPHSLVEYLPPGISDHSPLKLICEPSFPSGPKPFKYFESWETHPSFMATVLDAWQTEAVGNPLFLFVRKLANVKKALKLWNSEVFGPIHLKLSVSKKELEDAQSRLQQHPADPLYIAEEADARSTYLSLLSQEEKFARQKSRQLWLTAGDSNTKFFYNSIKSRSVMNSISRLRREDNSLCSDPEEIKSLIVQYYQNLLNREAPSDLQLPPPPGMVSPTENSALCSPVLEKELRQHPVDEINEIKEAELDQIHIARASICWATWRPIK
;
A
#
# COMPACT_ATOMS: atom_id res chain seq x y z
N MET A 1 1.45 30.30 18.12
CA MET A 1 2.02 28.93 18.17
C MET A 1 1.09 27.91 18.83
N TRP A 2 0.49 28.20 20.00
CA TRP A 2 -0.48 27.31 20.67
C TRP A 2 -1.78 27.05 19.87
N THR A 3 -2.26 28.04 19.11
CA THR A 3 -3.44 27.90 18.24
C THR A 3 -3.20 27.02 17.01
N PHE A 4 -1.97 27.02 16.48
CA PHE A 4 -1.56 26.18 15.34
C PHE A 4 -1.43 24.70 15.71
N PHE A 5 -0.89 24.40 16.90
CA PHE A 5 -0.82 23.03 17.44
C PHE A 5 -2.18 22.46 17.82
N SER A 6 -3.12 23.32 18.27
CA SER A 6 -4.48 22.90 18.59
C SER A 6 -5.23 22.42 17.34
N PHE A 7 -5.10 23.12 16.21
CA PHE A 7 -5.76 22.75 14.95
C PHE A 7 -5.26 21.42 14.36
N TYR A 8 -3.95 21.16 14.40
CA TYR A 8 -3.38 19.90 13.90
C TYR A 8 -3.88 18.66 14.65
N LYS A 9 -4.18 18.79 15.94
CA LYS A 9 -4.71 17.70 16.77
C LYS A 9 -6.06 17.17 16.29
N TYR A 10 -6.77 17.94 15.46
CA TYR A 10 -8.06 17.55 14.85
C TYR A 10 -7.92 16.94 13.45
N LEU A 11 -6.75 16.99 12.82
CA LEU A 11 -6.49 16.43 11.48
C LEU A 11 -6.07 14.95 11.51
N PHE A 12 -5.54 14.49 12.64
CA PHE A 12 -5.15 13.10 12.85
C PHE A 12 -6.28 12.34 13.54
N MET A 13 -6.58 11.15 13.04
CA MET A 13 -7.54 10.25 13.68
C MET A 13 -6.83 8.97 14.08
N GLU A 14 -6.92 8.64 15.36
CA GLU A 14 -6.42 7.40 15.92
C GLU A 14 -7.57 6.54 16.41
N CYS A 15 -7.63 5.32 15.89
CA CYS A 15 -8.59 4.30 16.30
C CYS A 15 -7.83 3.16 16.97
N ILE A 16 -8.30 2.67 18.11
CA ILE A 16 -7.70 1.51 18.79
C ILE A 16 -8.70 0.37 18.85
N PHE A 17 -8.24 -0.83 18.51
CA PHE A 17 -8.99 -2.08 18.66
C PHE A 17 -8.22 -2.98 19.62
N TRP A 18 -8.84 -3.44 20.70
CA TRP A 18 -8.15 -4.22 21.71
C TRP A 18 -9.06 -5.25 22.38
N ASN A 19 -8.71 -6.53 22.25
CA ASN A 19 -9.25 -7.56 23.15
C ASN A 19 -8.56 -7.44 24.51
N ILE A 20 -9.31 -6.97 25.51
CA ILE A 20 -8.78 -6.62 26.83
C ILE A 20 -8.91 -7.76 27.85
N ARG A 21 -9.55 -8.87 27.44
CA ARG A 21 -9.76 -10.07 28.26
C ARG A 21 -10.32 -9.75 29.66
N GLY A 22 -11.47 -9.10 29.68
CA GLY A 22 -12.22 -8.71 30.86
C GLY A 22 -11.72 -7.41 31.49
N LEU A 23 -12.65 -6.54 31.90
CA LEU A 23 -12.37 -5.27 32.55
C LEU A 23 -12.80 -5.22 34.02
N LYS A 24 -13.20 -6.36 34.61
CA LYS A 24 -13.53 -6.41 36.03
C LYS A 24 -12.27 -6.19 36.88
N GLY A 25 -12.30 -5.20 37.76
CA GLY A 25 -11.23 -4.91 38.74
C GLY A 25 -10.65 -3.49 38.61
N LYS A 26 -10.31 -2.87 39.74
CA LYS A 26 -9.81 -1.48 39.77
C LYS A 26 -8.45 -1.35 39.09
N GLU A 27 -7.56 -2.32 39.26
CA GLU A 27 -6.22 -2.31 38.63
C GLU A 27 -6.32 -2.20 37.10
N LYS A 28 -7.25 -2.95 36.48
CA LYS A 28 -7.46 -2.89 35.03
C LYS A 28 -8.02 -1.56 34.57
N HIS A 29 -8.87 -0.92 35.37
CA HIS A 29 -9.36 0.43 35.08
C HIS A 29 -8.23 1.46 35.12
N THR A 30 -7.32 1.35 36.09
CA THR A 30 -6.14 2.23 36.20
C THR A 30 -5.20 2.05 35.01
N ASP A 31 -4.86 0.81 34.65
CA ASP A 31 -4.00 0.52 33.48
C ASP A 31 -4.63 1.03 32.17
N LEU A 32 -5.94 0.80 31.98
CA LEU A 32 -6.67 1.35 30.83
C LEU A 32 -6.66 2.88 30.84
N LYS A 33 -6.80 3.52 32.00
CA LYS A 33 -6.74 4.98 32.12
C LYS A 33 -5.37 5.52 31.71
N ASP A 34 -4.28 4.91 32.20
CA ASP A 34 -2.92 5.30 31.84
C ASP A 34 -2.65 5.09 30.34
N PHE A 35 -3.16 3.98 29.79
CA PHE A 35 -3.13 3.71 28.35
C PHE A 35 -3.85 4.82 27.56
N LEU A 36 -5.05 5.24 27.98
CA LEU A 36 -5.81 6.31 27.32
C LEU A 36 -5.13 7.68 27.44
N ILE A 37 -4.49 7.98 28.57
CA ILE A 37 -3.71 9.21 28.77
C ILE A 37 -2.52 9.25 27.80
N ARG A 38 -1.84 8.11 27.62
CA ARG A 38 -0.67 7.97 26.75
C ARG A 38 -1.03 8.05 25.27
N HIS A 39 -2.06 7.31 24.84
CA HIS A 39 -2.37 7.15 23.42
C HIS A 39 -3.45 8.11 22.91
N ARG A 40 -4.37 8.58 23.76
CA ARG A 40 -5.44 9.56 23.42
C ARG A 40 -6.21 9.25 22.13
N PRO A 41 -6.75 8.03 21.96
CA PRO A 41 -7.51 7.68 20.76
C PRO A 41 -8.78 8.52 20.63
N GLN A 42 -9.23 8.74 19.39
CA GLN A 42 -10.52 9.36 19.09
C GLN A 42 -11.64 8.31 19.05
N PHE A 43 -11.31 7.08 18.69
CA PHE A 43 -12.19 5.93 18.68
C PHE A 43 -11.51 4.74 19.36
N LEU A 44 -12.20 4.07 20.28
CA LEU A 44 -11.72 2.89 20.97
C LEU A 44 -12.77 1.78 20.90
N SER A 45 -12.32 0.60 20.51
CA SER A 45 -13.09 -0.63 20.48
C SER A 45 -12.44 -1.64 21.42
N LEU A 46 -13.13 -1.97 22.49
CA LEU A 46 -12.70 -2.98 23.47
C LEU A 46 -13.55 -4.23 23.33
N THR A 47 -12.91 -5.38 23.19
CA THR A 47 -13.58 -6.69 23.11
C THR A 47 -13.26 -7.55 24.33
N GLU A 48 -14.14 -8.52 24.60
CA GLU A 48 -14.17 -9.31 25.85
C GLU A 48 -14.27 -8.45 27.13
N THR A 49 -14.97 -7.33 27.12
CA THR A 49 -14.98 -6.47 28.33
C THR A 49 -15.61 -7.15 29.56
N LYS A 50 -16.58 -8.06 29.35
CA LYS A 50 -17.33 -8.74 30.43
C LYS A 50 -17.99 -7.76 31.39
N LEU A 51 -18.40 -6.60 30.88
CA LEU A 51 -19.07 -5.54 31.62
C LEU A 51 -20.59 -5.66 31.47
N ASP A 52 -21.30 -5.33 32.54
CA ASP A 52 -22.71 -4.96 32.50
C ASP A 52 -22.85 -3.43 32.42
N VAL A 53 -24.09 -2.94 32.29
CA VAL A 53 -24.39 -1.51 32.14
C VAL A 53 -23.95 -0.72 33.39
N ASP A 54 -24.13 -1.25 34.59
CA ASP A 54 -23.74 -0.59 35.84
C ASP A 54 -22.22 -0.47 35.97
N SER A 55 -21.50 -1.52 35.59
CA SER A 55 -20.04 -1.55 35.55
C SER A 55 -19.50 -0.56 34.51
N LEU A 56 -20.19 -0.36 33.38
CA LEU A 56 -19.83 0.64 32.39
C LEU A 56 -19.92 2.06 32.95
N HIS A 57 -20.99 2.40 33.69
CA HIS A 57 -21.09 3.71 34.34
C HIS A 57 -19.93 3.95 35.31
N THR A 58 -19.58 2.93 36.09
CA THR A 58 -18.43 2.99 37.00
C THR A 58 -17.11 3.18 36.26
N LEU A 59 -16.90 2.44 35.16
CA LEU A 59 -15.73 2.58 34.30
C LEU A 59 -15.63 4.00 33.75
N LYS A 60 -16.69 4.54 33.14
CA LYS A 60 -16.69 5.90 32.55
C LYS A 60 -16.33 6.97 33.58
N ARG A 61 -16.87 6.85 34.80
CA ARG A 61 -16.52 7.76 35.90
C ARG A 61 -15.03 7.70 36.27
N ASN A 62 -14.46 6.50 36.29
CA ASN A 62 -13.05 6.30 36.66
C ASN A 62 -12.06 6.76 35.57
N LEU A 63 -12.42 6.54 34.30
CA LEU A 63 -11.56 6.89 33.16
C LEU A 63 -11.34 8.40 33.05
N GLY A 64 -12.34 9.22 33.34
CA GLY A 64 -12.22 10.69 33.39
C GLY A 64 -11.78 11.33 32.07
N GLY A 65 -12.74 11.74 31.24
CA GLY A 65 -12.52 12.65 30.09
C GLY A 65 -12.05 12.04 28.76
N SER A 66 -12.14 12.86 27.70
CA SER A 66 -11.93 12.61 26.25
C SER A 66 -12.97 11.74 25.53
N LEU A 67 -13.16 10.48 25.93
CA LEU A 67 -14.12 9.59 25.26
C LEU A 67 -15.51 9.76 25.89
N SER A 68 -16.23 10.79 25.46
CA SER A 68 -17.50 11.23 26.05
C SER A 68 -18.66 10.24 25.80
N SER A 69 -18.66 9.57 24.65
CA SER A 69 -19.72 8.65 24.25
C SER A 69 -19.31 7.20 24.33
N SER A 70 -20.32 6.32 24.44
CA SER A 70 -20.13 4.89 24.60
C SER A 70 -21.29 4.10 24.01
N HIS A 71 -21.00 2.92 23.48
CA HIS A 71 -22.00 1.91 23.09
C HIS A 71 -21.53 0.52 23.54
N LEU A 72 -22.37 -0.20 24.27
CA LEU A 72 -22.10 -1.56 24.72
C LEU A 72 -22.98 -2.53 23.96
N SER A 73 -22.40 -3.61 23.42
CA SER A 73 -23.18 -4.69 22.80
C SER A 73 -24.12 -5.34 23.82
N LEU A 74 -25.20 -5.96 23.34
CA LEU A 74 -26.24 -6.56 24.19
C LEU A 74 -25.70 -7.58 25.19
N ASP A 75 -24.65 -8.30 24.83
CA ASP A 75 -23.98 -9.30 25.67
C ASP A 75 -22.78 -8.76 26.45
N GLY A 76 -22.54 -7.45 26.40
CA GLY A 76 -21.45 -6.78 27.12
C GLY A 76 -20.05 -7.14 26.60
N ARG A 77 -19.93 -7.76 25.42
CA ARG A 77 -18.64 -8.24 24.90
C ARG A 77 -17.87 -7.16 24.16
N ILE A 78 -18.56 -6.30 23.42
CA ILE A 78 -17.95 -5.24 22.59
C ILE A 78 -18.38 -3.89 23.17
N LEU A 79 -17.40 -3.10 23.58
CA LEU A 79 -17.60 -1.72 24.05
C LEU A 79 -16.91 -0.77 23.06
N LEU A 80 -17.68 0.13 22.49
CA LEU A 80 -17.17 1.26 21.73
C LEU A 80 -17.16 2.50 22.61
N LEU A 81 -16.08 3.27 22.54
CA LEU A 81 -15.93 4.58 23.18
C LEU A 81 -15.39 5.57 22.14
N TRP A 82 -15.91 6.79 22.09
CA TRP A 82 -15.43 7.81 21.15
C TRP A 82 -15.56 9.23 21.71
N ASN A 83 -14.79 10.14 21.12
CA ASN A 83 -14.83 11.56 21.45
C ASN A 83 -15.82 12.30 20.52
N ASN A 84 -16.95 12.77 21.07
CA ASN A 84 -17.99 13.50 20.31
C ASN A 84 -17.53 14.84 19.73
N ASP A 85 -16.50 15.46 20.31
CA ASP A 85 -15.98 16.75 19.85
C ASP A 85 -15.24 16.59 18.52
N ILE A 86 -14.78 15.37 18.22
CA ILE A 86 -13.97 15.05 17.03
C ILE A 86 -14.73 14.16 16.05
N LEU A 87 -15.48 13.17 16.58
CA LEU A 87 -16.18 12.17 15.80
C LEU A 87 -17.67 12.21 16.07
N GLU A 88 -18.45 12.16 15.00
CA GLU A 88 -19.85 11.79 15.06
C GLU A 88 -20.00 10.32 14.68
N VAL A 89 -20.45 9.49 15.62
CA VAL A 89 -20.59 8.05 15.44
C VAL A 89 -22.07 7.68 15.59
N LYS A 90 -22.60 7.00 14.58
CA LYS A 90 -23.96 6.46 14.60
C LYS A 90 -23.91 4.94 14.47
N ILE A 91 -24.42 4.24 15.48
CA ILE A 91 -24.55 2.78 15.47
C ILE A 91 -25.63 2.40 14.46
N LEU A 92 -25.30 1.47 13.56
CA LEU A 92 -26.20 1.01 12.49
C LEU A 92 -26.65 -0.42 12.72
N GLU A 93 -25.74 -1.27 13.18
CA GLU A 93 -26.04 -2.66 13.46
C GLU A 93 -25.19 -3.18 14.62
N THR A 94 -25.79 -3.98 15.51
CA THR A 94 -25.11 -4.64 16.62
C THR A 94 -25.45 -6.12 16.59
N SER A 95 -24.44 -6.97 16.72
CA SER A 95 -24.58 -8.41 16.88
C SER A 95 -23.70 -8.91 18.03
N HIS A 96 -23.75 -10.21 18.29
CA HIS A 96 -22.86 -10.87 19.26
C HIS A 96 -21.38 -10.90 18.83
N GLN A 97 -21.10 -10.71 17.53
CA GLN A 97 -19.75 -10.84 16.97
C GLN A 97 -19.20 -9.54 16.39
N PHE A 98 -20.02 -8.50 16.24
CA PHE A 98 -19.57 -7.20 15.77
C PHE A 98 -20.50 -6.05 16.16
N VAL A 99 -19.96 -4.82 16.10
CA VAL A 99 -20.74 -3.58 16.08
C VAL A 99 -20.33 -2.79 14.84
N HIS A 100 -21.31 -2.40 14.02
CA HIS A 100 -21.13 -1.62 12.80
C HIS A 100 -21.69 -0.21 12.98
N CYS A 101 -20.89 0.80 12.65
CA CYS A 101 -21.26 2.20 12.76
C CYS A 101 -20.75 3.04 11.59
N SER A 102 -21.48 4.11 11.28
CA SER A 102 -20.96 5.20 10.45
C SER A 102 -20.21 6.19 11.31
N VAL A 103 -19.09 6.69 10.80
CA VAL A 103 -18.22 7.66 11.46
C VAL A 103 -18.02 8.86 10.55
N SER A 104 -18.30 10.04 11.08
CA SER A 104 -17.99 11.32 10.45
C SER A 104 -16.95 12.06 11.28
N CYS A 105 -15.84 12.41 10.66
CA CYS A 105 -14.80 13.22 11.29
C CYS A 105 -15.14 14.70 11.12
N ARG A 106 -15.44 15.40 12.23
CA ARG A 106 -15.94 16.79 12.19
C ARG A 106 -14.96 17.76 11.55
N ALA A 107 -13.66 17.59 11.80
CA ALA A 107 -12.64 18.51 11.30
C ALA A 107 -12.28 18.31 9.82
N SER A 108 -12.32 17.06 9.33
CA SER A 108 -11.97 16.75 7.94
C SER A 108 -13.19 16.58 7.02
N ASN A 109 -14.40 16.56 7.59
CA ASN A 109 -15.66 16.23 6.92
C ASN A 109 -15.62 14.90 6.15
N LYS A 110 -14.72 13.98 6.54
CA LYS A 110 -14.62 12.64 5.94
C LYS A 110 -15.60 11.69 6.61
N ASN A 111 -16.33 10.95 5.78
CA ASN A 111 -17.30 9.95 6.20
C ASN A 111 -16.86 8.55 5.78
N PHE A 112 -16.92 7.60 6.69
CA PHE A 112 -16.59 6.21 6.45
C PHE A 112 -17.28 5.31 7.49
N PHE A 113 -17.17 4.00 7.33
CA PHE A 113 -17.73 3.03 8.25
C PHE A 113 -16.65 2.34 9.08
N ILE A 114 -16.98 1.97 10.32
CA ILE A 114 -16.17 1.10 11.17
C ILE A 114 -17.02 -0.11 11.56
N THR A 115 -16.46 -1.30 11.38
CA THR A 115 -16.97 -2.52 12.00
C THR A 115 -15.96 -3.03 13.02
N SER A 116 -16.35 -2.99 14.28
CA SER A 116 -15.59 -3.58 15.39
C SER A 116 -15.95 -5.05 15.55
N VAL A 117 -14.97 -5.95 15.52
CA VAL A 117 -15.18 -7.40 15.49
C VAL A 117 -14.66 -8.09 16.75
N TYR A 118 -15.47 -9.01 17.26
CA TYR A 118 -15.08 -10.05 18.21
C TYR A 118 -15.68 -11.37 17.74
N ALA A 119 -14.96 -12.10 16.89
CA ALA A 119 -15.46 -13.32 16.28
C ALA A 119 -15.56 -14.47 17.28
N SER A 120 -16.57 -15.33 17.12
CA SER A 120 -16.73 -16.52 17.97
C SER A 120 -15.53 -17.45 17.83
N ASN A 121 -15.10 -18.03 18.94
CA ASN A 121 -14.12 -19.13 18.95
C ASN A 121 -14.65 -20.37 18.21
N CYS A 122 -15.98 -20.56 18.22
CA CYS A 122 -16.65 -21.66 17.55
C CYS A 122 -16.70 -21.45 16.04
N TYR A 123 -16.16 -22.41 15.28
CA TYR A 123 -16.06 -22.31 13.83
C TYR A 123 -17.41 -22.22 13.11
N SER A 124 -18.44 -22.94 13.58
CA SER A 124 -19.78 -22.91 12.98
C SER A 124 -20.42 -21.52 13.17
N GLU A 125 -20.39 -20.98 14.39
CA GLU A 125 -20.95 -19.66 14.72
C GLU A 125 -20.24 -18.51 13.99
N ARG A 126 -18.91 -18.60 13.84
CA ARG A 126 -18.11 -17.59 13.15
C ARG A 126 -18.46 -17.47 11.66
N THR A 127 -19.06 -18.49 11.06
CA THR A 127 -19.49 -18.40 9.64
C THR A 127 -20.52 -17.29 9.44
N ALA A 128 -21.42 -17.06 10.40
CA ALA A 128 -22.42 -15.99 10.33
C ALA A 128 -21.79 -14.58 10.31
N LEU A 129 -20.63 -14.40 10.96
CA LEU A 129 -19.89 -13.14 10.89
C LEU A 129 -19.37 -12.90 9.46
N TRP A 130 -18.84 -13.93 8.79
CA TRP A 130 -18.35 -13.81 7.41
C TRP A 130 -19.46 -13.38 6.45
N ASP A 131 -20.64 -13.97 6.58
CA ASP A 131 -21.78 -13.61 5.73
C ASP A 131 -22.27 -12.19 6.03
N SER A 132 -22.23 -11.78 7.31
CA SER A 132 -22.53 -10.39 7.70
C SER A 132 -21.55 -9.38 7.12
N ILE A 133 -20.25 -9.67 7.13
CA ILE A 133 -19.21 -8.80 6.54
C ILE A 133 -19.44 -8.68 5.02
N LYS A 134 -19.76 -9.77 4.33
CA LYS A 134 -20.10 -9.73 2.88
C LYS A 134 -21.35 -8.89 2.62
N ARG A 135 -22.41 -9.07 3.41
CA ARG A 135 -23.64 -8.26 3.29
C ARG A 135 -23.37 -6.78 3.52
N ILE A 136 -22.62 -6.44 4.57
CA ILE A 136 -22.25 -5.05 4.87
C ILE A 136 -21.46 -4.45 3.70
N ALA A 137 -20.50 -5.20 3.14
CA ALA A 137 -19.71 -4.76 1.98
C ALA A 137 -20.60 -4.36 0.80
N THR A 138 -21.68 -5.12 0.55
CA THR A 138 -22.67 -4.80 -0.50
C THR A 138 -23.51 -3.56 -0.13
N SER A 139 -23.90 -3.40 1.14
CA SER A 139 -24.79 -2.30 1.55
C SER A 139 -24.11 -0.93 1.61
N ILE A 140 -22.81 -0.87 1.92
CA ILE A 140 -22.08 0.39 2.06
C ILE A 140 -21.70 1.04 0.72
N GLY A 141 -21.85 0.31 -0.40
CA GLY A 141 -21.49 0.80 -1.73
C GLY A 141 -20.01 1.17 -1.84
N ASN A 142 -19.73 2.36 -2.39
CA ASN A 142 -18.36 2.84 -2.65
C ASN A 142 -17.78 3.71 -1.51
N MET A 143 -18.32 3.59 -0.29
CA MET A 143 -17.86 4.34 0.87
C MET A 143 -16.61 3.71 1.51
N GLY A 144 -15.80 4.53 2.17
CA GLY A 144 -14.68 4.03 2.98
C GLY A 144 -15.16 3.13 4.12
N TRP A 145 -14.47 2.02 4.36
CA TRP A 145 -14.80 1.08 5.42
C TRP A 145 -13.55 0.43 6.00
N ILE A 146 -13.51 0.35 7.33
CA ILE A 146 -12.55 -0.46 8.07
C ILE A 146 -13.26 -1.52 8.91
N VAL A 147 -12.65 -2.69 9.00
CA VAL A 147 -13.09 -3.81 9.85
C VAL A 147 -11.93 -4.17 10.77
N GLY A 148 -12.05 -3.88 12.06
CA GLY A 148 -10.95 -4.03 13.02
C GLY A 148 -11.37 -4.80 14.27
N GLY A 149 -10.45 -5.59 14.82
CA GLY A 149 -10.66 -6.32 16.07
C GLY A 149 -10.12 -7.73 16.03
N ASP A 150 -10.69 -8.58 16.87
CA ASP A 150 -10.29 -9.97 17.07
C ASP A 150 -11.13 -10.89 16.18
N PHE A 151 -10.50 -11.50 15.17
CA PHE A 151 -11.15 -12.40 14.24
C PHE A 151 -11.10 -13.87 14.67
N ASN A 152 -10.36 -14.20 15.74
CA ASN A 152 -10.10 -15.56 16.21
C ASN A 152 -9.67 -16.55 15.10
N GLU A 153 -9.09 -16.03 14.02
CA GLU A 153 -8.70 -16.78 12.84
C GLU A 153 -7.47 -16.15 12.17
N VAL A 154 -6.54 -17.00 11.73
CA VAL A 154 -5.37 -16.57 10.96
C VAL A 154 -5.67 -16.66 9.45
N ARG A 155 -5.01 -15.83 8.64
CA ARG A 155 -5.10 -15.85 7.18
C ARG A 155 -4.12 -16.81 6.54
N TYR A 156 -2.93 -16.96 7.11
CA TYR A 156 -1.85 -17.76 6.55
C TYR A 156 -1.21 -18.68 7.60
N SER A 157 -0.63 -19.80 7.16
CA SER A 157 -0.03 -20.77 8.09
C SER A 157 1.16 -20.20 8.87
N ASN A 158 1.90 -19.24 8.29
CA ASN A 158 3.02 -18.56 8.93
C ASN A 158 2.61 -17.50 9.95
N GLU A 159 1.31 -17.23 10.11
CA GLU A 159 0.76 -16.35 11.16
C GLU A 159 0.51 -17.10 12.48
N LYS A 160 0.97 -18.35 12.59
CA LYS A 160 0.93 -19.16 13.80
C LYS A 160 2.30 -19.77 14.08
N VAL A 161 2.73 -19.71 15.34
CA VAL A 161 3.96 -20.34 15.84
C VAL A 161 3.61 -21.26 17.00
N GLY A 162 4.03 -22.53 16.90
CA GLY A 162 3.77 -23.56 17.89
C GLY A 162 2.37 -24.20 17.80
N GLY A 163 2.18 -25.30 18.54
CA GLY A 163 0.94 -26.06 18.55
C GLY A 163 0.64 -26.77 17.22
N GLN A 164 -0.62 -27.20 17.05
CA GLN A 164 -1.05 -27.92 15.84
C GLN A 164 -1.13 -27.01 14.60
N PRO A 165 -0.80 -27.52 13.40
CA PRO A 165 -0.98 -26.78 12.14
C PRO A 165 -2.42 -26.29 11.94
N VAL A 166 -2.57 -25.16 11.25
CA VAL A 166 -3.90 -24.61 10.95
C VAL A 166 -4.53 -25.35 9.77
N HIS A 167 -5.80 -25.75 9.90
CA HIS A 167 -6.52 -26.41 8.82
C HIS A 167 -6.77 -25.46 7.64
N SER A 168 -6.36 -25.89 6.44
CA SER A 168 -6.48 -25.11 5.19
C SER A 168 -7.91 -24.63 4.87
N ARG A 169 -8.94 -25.39 5.27
CA ARG A 169 -10.35 -25.00 5.10
C ARG A 169 -10.71 -23.73 5.86
N ARG A 170 -10.11 -23.51 7.05
CA ARG A 170 -10.34 -22.32 7.87
C ARG A 170 -9.74 -21.09 7.20
N LEU A 171 -8.48 -21.20 6.76
CA LEU A 171 -7.75 -20.17 6.02
C LEU A 171 -8.52 -19.75 4.75
N ARG A 172 -9.00 -20.72 3.96
CA ARG A 172 -9.73 -20.46 2.70
C ARG A 172 -11.02 -19.68 2.94
N LYS A 173 -11.81 -20.04 3.94
CA LYS A 173 -13.07 -19.34 4.23
C LYS A 173 -12.84 -17.89 4.65
N PHE A 174 -11.86 -17.66 5.52
CA PHE A 174 -11.58 -16.30 5.99
C PHE A 174 -11.02 -15.43 4.86
N ASN A 175 -10.04 -15.93 4.09
CA ASN A 175 -9.52 -15.21 2.93
C ASN A 175 -10.58 -14.98 1.85
N SER A 176 -11.50 -15.92 1.62
CA SER A 176 -12.64 -15.73 0.71
C SER A 176 -13.56 -14.63 1.20
N CYS A 177 -13.85 -14.54 2.50
CA CYS A 177 -14.63 -13.43 3.06
C CYS A 177 -13.94 -12.09 2.81
N ILE A 178 -12.65 -11.98 3.13
CA ILE A 178 -11.87 -10.75 2.92
C ILE A 178 -11.91 -10.32 1.46
N LEU A 179 -11.63 -11.26 0.54
CA LEU A 179 -11.60 -11.01 -0.89
C LEU A 179 -12.98 -10.60 -1.44
N SER A 180 -14.04 -11.37 -1.13
CA SER A 180 -15.41 -11.08 -1.58
C SER A 180 -15.94 -9.75 -1.06
N SER A 181 -15.45 -9.29 0.09
CA SER A 181 -15.81 -7.99 0.68
C SER A 181 -14.95 -6.82 0.18
N GLY A 182 -14.00 -7.06 -0.73
CA GLY A 182 -13.10 -6.02 -1.23
C GLY A 182 -12.19 -5.42 -0.16
N LEU A 183 -11.85 -6.22 0.87
CA LEU A 183 -11.03 -5.84 1.99
C LEU A 183 -9.59 -6.31 1.80
N GLU A 184 -8.65 -5.58 2.37
CA GLU A 184 -7.25 -5.96 2.48
C GLU A 184 -6.67 -5.57 3.84
N ASP A 185 -5.58 -6.22 4.26
CA ASP A 185 -4.89 -5.82 5.48
C ASP A 185 -4.32 -4.41 5.29
N LEU A 186 -4.62 -3.51 6.22
CA LEU A 186 -3.91 -2.24 6.28
C LEU A 186 -2.44 -2.47 6.64
N LYS A 187 -1.58 -1.59 6.14
CA LYS A 187 -0.15 -1.61 6.43
C LYS A 187 0.07 -1.63 7.93
N SER A 188 0.93 -2.53 8.41
CA SER A 188 1.20 -2.68 9.83
C SER A 188 2.68 -2.66 10.19
N ILE A 189 2.99 -2.15 11.38
CA ILE A 189 4.30 -2.20 12.05
C ILE A 189 4.20 -2.84 13.44
N GLY A 190 5.34 -3.20 14.02
CA GLY A 190 5.41 -3.83 15.35
C GLY A 190 5.30 -5.35 15.31
N HIS A 191 4.97 -5.96 16.45
CA HIS A 191 4.87 -7.42 16.58
C HIS A 191 3.50 -7.92 16.12
N SER A 192 3.46 -8.43 14.89
CA SER A 192 2.20 -8.83 14.23
C SER A 192 1.52 -10.07 14.82
N LEU A 193 2.23 -10.89 15.61
CA LEU A 193 1.63 -11.99 16.37
C LEU A 193 0.91 -11.42 17.59
N SER A 194 -0.36 -11.04 17.39
CA SER A 194 -1.15 -10.29 18.36
C SER A 194 -1.54 -11.08 19.59
N TRP A 195 -1.58 -12.41 19.54
CA TRP A 195 -2.08 -13.25 20.63
C TRP A 195 -1.06 -14.31 21.06
N ASN A 196 -1.07 -14.66 22.35
CA ASN A 196 -0.39 -15.85 22.84
C ASN A 196 -1.16 -16.58 23.96
N ASN A 197 -1.02 -17.91 24.03
CA ASN A 197 -1.75 -18.73 25.00
C ASN A 197 -1.30 -18.58 26.47
N ARG A 198 -0.24 -17.80 26.75
CA ARG A 198 0.38 -17.63 28.08
C ARG A 198 0.84 -18.93 28.77
N GLN A 199 1.01 -20.02 28.02
CA GLN A 199 1.47 -21.31 28.56
C GLN A 199 2.91 -21.62 28.10
N VAL A 200 3.43 -22.75 28.59
CA VAL A 200 4.70 -23.35 28.17
C VAL A 200 4.40 -24.79 27.68
N PRO A 201 4.71 -25.15 26.41
CA PRO A 201 5.28 -24.29 25.38
C PRO A 201 4.30 -23.20 24.91
N ARG A 202 4.86 -22.04 24.52
CA ARG A 202 4.04 -20.89 24.12
C ARG A 202 3.61 -21.01 22.66
N ILE A 203 2.34 -20.72 22.42
CA ILE A 203 1.75 -20.61 21.08
C ILE A 203 1.47 -19.14 20.80
N PHE A 204 1.85 -18.67 19.62
CA PHE A 204 1.59 -17.31 19.15
C PHE A 204 0.76 -17.33 17.86
N CYS A 205 -0.19 -16.41 17.73
CA CYS A 205 -1.05 -16.26 16.55
C CYS A 205 -1.28 -14.79 16.22
N ARG A 206 -1.48 -14.45 14.93
CA ARG A 206 -2.06 -13.16 14.51
C ARG A 206 -3.57 -13.28 14.35
N LEU A 207 -4.29 -13.05 15.44
CA LEU A 207 -5.76 -13.13 15.47
C LEU A 207 -6.44 -11.77 15.26
N ASP A 208 -5.76 -10.72 15.69
CA ASP A 208 -6.26 -9.35 15.64
C ASP A 208 -5.72 -8.68 14.37
N ARG A 209 -6.59 -7.96 13.66
CA ARG A 209 -6.22 -7.20 12.46
C ARG A 209 -7.14 -6.01 12.22
N VAL A 210 -6.68 -5.07 11.39
CA VAL A 210 -7.52 -4.01 10.82
C VAL A 210 -7.46 -4.14 9.31
N LEU A 211 -8.62 -4.41 8.73
CA LEU A 211 -8.83 -4.51 7.30
C LEU A 211 -9.44 -3.20 6.79
N GLY A 212 -9.09 -2.78 5.57
CA GLY A 212 -9.66 -1.61 4.91
C GLY A 212 -10.06 -1.92 3.48
N ASN A 213 -11.08 -1.24 2.99
CA ASN A 213 -11.44 -1.28 1.57
C ASN A 213 -10.74 -0.17 0.77
N GLN A 214 -10.76 -0.28 -0.55
CA GLN A 214 -10.07 0.66 -1.43
C GLN A 214 -10.49 2.13 -1.25
N PRO A 215 -11.79 2.47 -1.10
CA PRO A 215 -12.19 3.85 -0.82
C PRO A 215 -11.59 4.41 0.48
N PHE A 216 -11.47 3.59 1.53
CA PHE A 216 -10.82 4.01 2.78
C PHE A 216 -9.32 4.28 2.56
N ILE A 217 -8.61 3.33 1.95
CA ILE A 217 -7.18 3.45 1.67
C ILE A 217 -6.89 4.65 0.78
N SER A 218 -7.76 4.94 -0.18
CA SER A 218 -7.62 6.12 -1.04
C SER A 218 -7.85 7.43 -0.28
N SER A 219 -8.72 7.42 0.73
CA SER A 219 -9.01 8.58 1.58
C SER A 219 -7.93 8.81 2.65
N PHE A 220 -7.26 7.74 3.10
CA PHE A 220 -6.20 7.75 4.12
C PHE A 220 -4.99 6.93 3.63
N PRO A 221 -4.26 7.43 2.61
CA PRO A 221 -3.17 6.67 1.97
C PRO A 221 -1.96 6.45 2.87
N HIS A 222 -1.83 7.20 3.96
CA HIS A 222 -0.78 7.02 4.98
C HIS A 222 -1.28 6.32 6.23
N SER A 223 -2.45 5.66 6.15
CA SER A 223 -2.96 4.90 7.28
C SER A 223 -2.00 3.76 7.65
N LEU A 224 -1.77 3.59 8.95
CA LEU A 224 -0.84 2.61 9.49
C LEU A 224 -1.41 1.97 10.76
N VAL A 225 -1.25 0.66 10.91
CA VAL A 225 -1.61 -0.10 12.10
C VAL A 225 -0.37 -0.43 12.90
N GLU A 226 -0.28 0.06 14.13
CA GLU A 226 0.79 -0.26 15.06
C GLU A 226 0.31 -1.35 16.04
N TYR A 227 1.01 -2.49 16.07
CA TYR A 227 0.79 -3.54 17.06
C TYR A 227 1.53 -3.17 18.34
N LEU A 228 0.78 -2.74 19.36
CA LEU A 228 1.33 -2.32 20.64
C LEU A 228 1.64 -3.53 21.54
N PRO A 229 2.53 -3.38 22.53
CA PRO A 229 2.74 -4.41 23.54
C PRO A 229 1.41 -4.80 24.24
N PRO A 230 1.19 -6.08 24.52
CA PRO A 230 -0.11 -6.59 24.99
C PRO A 230 -0.48 -6.17 26.42
N GLY A 231 0.49 -5.66 27.20
CA GLY A 231 0.28 -5.21 28.56
C GLY A 231 -0.36 -6.29 29.43
N ILE A 232 -1.49 -5.97 30.06
CA ILE A 232 -2.25 -6.89 30.92
C ILE A 232 -3.05 -7.96 30.15
N SER A 233 -3.23 -7.83 28.84
CA SER A 233 -3.97 -8.77 28.00
C SER A 233 -3.04 -9.81 27.36
N ASP A 234 -3.58 -10.94 26.94
CA ASP A 234 -2.90 -11.88 26.05
C ASP A 234 -2.98 -11.45 24.57
N HIS A 235 -3.76 -10.41 24.28
CA HIS A 235 -3.87 -9.74 22.98
C HIS A 235 -3.16 -8.37 22.97
N SER A 236 -2.50 -8.07 21.86
CA SER A 236 -1.92 -6.76 21.55
C SER A 236 -3.00 -5.76 21.10
N PRO A 237 -3.02 -4.53 21.66
CA PRO A 237 -3.82 -3.45 21.09
C PRO A 237 -3.35 -3.10 19.67
N LEU A 238 -4.29 -2.93 18.75
CA LEU A 238 -4.03 -2.42 17.40
C LEU A 238 -4.34 -0.94 17.34
N LYS A 239 -3.33 -0.10 17.14
CA LYS A 239 -3.47 1.34 16.98
C LYS A 239 -3.46 1.70 15.49
N LEU A 240 -4.63 1.97 14.91
CA LEU A 240 -4.76 2.55 13.58
C LEU A 240 -4.52 4.05 13.66
N ILE A 241 -3.59 4.54 12.86
CA ILE A 241 -3.21 5.95 12.75
C ILE A 241 -3.57 6.40 11.34
N CYS A 242 -4.49 7.36 11.25
CA CYS A 242 -4.92 7.96 9.99
C CYS A 242 -4.31 9.36 9.89
N GLU A 243 -3.12 9.42 9.31
CA GLU A 243 -2.42 10.68 9.08
C GLU A 243 -2.96 11.38 7.82
N PRO A 244 -3.08 12.72 7.81
CA PRO A 244 -3.37 13.47 6.60
C PRO A 244 -2.26 13.26 5.57
N SER A 245 -2.61 13.33 4.28
CA SER A 245 -1.59 13.21 3.23
C SER A 245 -0.68 14.43 3.24
N PHE A 246 0.61 14.20 3.42
CA PHE A 246 1.60 15.22 3.14
C PHE A 246 1.80 15.35 1.62
N PRO A 247 2.10 16.54 1.09
CA PRO A 247 2.44 16.71 -0.31
C PRO A 247 3.59 15.78 -0.68
N SER A 248 3.34 14.81 -1.56
CA SER A 248 4.41 13.98 -2.10
C SER A 248 5.31 14.82 -3.00
N GLY A 249 6.62 14.63 -2.90
CA GLY A 249 7.57 15.22 -3.86
C GLY A 249 7.32 14.77 -5.31
N PRO A 250 8.10 15.28 -6.27
CA PRO A 250 7.93 14.95 -7.68
C PRO A 250 7.99 13.44 -7.91
N LYS A 251 7.06 12.91 -8.70
CA LYS A 251 7.02 11.48 -9.02
C LYS A 251 8.34 11.03 -9.65
N PRO A 252 8.93 9.92 -9.20
CA PRO A 252 10.14 9.38 -9.81
C PRO A 252 9.85 9.04 -11.27
N PHE A 253 10.85 9.23 -12.12
CA PHE A 253 10.77 8.79 -13.51
C PHE A 253 10.76 7.26 -13.54
N LYS A 254 9.83 6.69 -14.30
CA LYS A 254 9.77 5.25 -14.54
C LYS A 254 9.70 5.02 -16.04
N TYR A 255 10.50 4.08 -16.50
CA TYR A 255 10.44 3.55 -17.85
C TYR A 255 9.21 2.64 -17.99
N PHE A 256 8.58 2.65 -19.17
CA PHE A 256 7.50 1.72 -19.50
C PHE A 256 7.90 0.91 -20.71
N GLU A 257 7.72 -0.41 -20.65
CA GLU A 257 8.12 -1.33 -21.72
C GLU A 257 7.38 -1.04 -23.03
N SER A 258 6.12 -0.59 -22.93
CA SER A 258 5.33 -0.19 -24.09
C SER A 258 5.92 0.99 -24.87
N TRP A 259 6.88 1.74 -24.32
CA TRP A 259 7.54 2.82 -25.03
C TRP A 259 8.36 2.31 -26.21
N GLU A 260 9.04 1.17 -26.09
CA GLU A 260 9.85 0.57 -27.17
C GLU A 260 9.04 0.33 -28.45
N THR A 261 7.76 0.01 -28.30
CA THR A 261 6.88 -0.27 -29.46
C THR A 261 6.40 0.98 -30.19
N HIS A 262 6.59 2.18 -29.62
CA HIS A 262 6.10 3.41 -30.23
C HIS A 262 7.08 3.92 -31.31
N PRO A 263 6.62 4.22 -32.54
CA PRO A 263 7.50 4.58 -33.65
C PRO A 263 8.47 5.75 -33.38
N SER A 264 8.02 6.75 -32.61
CA SER A 264 8.84 7.93 -32.28
C SER A 264 9.72 7.79 -31.05
N PHE A 265 9.69 6.65 -30.34
CA PHE A 265 10.46 6.47 -29.10
C PHE A 265 11.97 6.58 -29.33
N MET A 266 12.51 5.78 -30.26
CA MET A 266 13.96 5.75 -30.52
C MET A 266 14.49 7.08 -31.05
N ALA A 267 13.73 7.75 -31.93
CA ALA A 267 14.09 9.08 -32.41
C ALA A 267 14.22 10.08 -31.24
N THR A 268 13.24 10.10 -30.33
CA THR A 268 13.25 10.97 -29.14
C THR A 268 14.48 10.72 -28.25
N VAL A 269 14.87 9.44 -28.07
CA VAL A 269 16.05 9.08 -27.28
C VAL A 269 17.33 9.57 -27.94
N LEU A 270 17.47 9.37 -29.25
CA LEU A 270 18.67 9.75 -30.01
C LEU A 270 18.87 11.27 -30.02
N ASP A 271 17.83 12.04 -30.31
CA ASP A 271 17.90 13.51 -30.33
C ASP A 271 18.32 14.07 -28.96
N ALA A 272 17.75 13.54 -27.89
CA ALA A 272 18.09 13.94 -26.53
C ALA A 272 19.51 13.50 -26.12
N TRP A 273 19.97 12.35 -26.61
CA TRP A 273 21.32 11.85 -26.36
C TRP A 273 22.38 12.66 -27.10
N GLN A 274 22.09 13.12 -28.31
CA GLN A 274 23.00 13.90 -29.15
C GLN A 274 23.19 15.34 -28.68
N THR A 275 22.35 15.82 -27.75
CA THR A 275 22.50 17.15 -27.15
C THR A 275 23.93 17.33 -26.59
N GLU A 276 24.57 18.43 -26.99
CA GLU A 276 25.93 18.77 -26.57
C GLU A 276 26.00 19.02 -25.06
N ALA A 277 27.10 18.57 -24.46
CA ALA A 277 27.43 18.80 -23.06
C ALA A 277 28.95 18.90 -22.91
N VAL A 278 29.41 19.66 -21.93
CA VAL A 278 30.84 19.86 -21.64
C VAL A 278 31.14 19.38 -20.23
N GLY A 279 32.21 18.62 -20.05
CA GLY A 279 32.68 18.12 -18.75
C GLY A 279 33.49 16.83 -18.89
N ASN A 280 33.87 16.24 -17.75
CA ASN A 280 34.54 14.94 -17.77
C ASN A 280 33.59 13.81 -18.24
N PRO A 281 34.11 12.64 -18.67
CA PRO A 281 33.28 11.56 -19.23
C PRO A 281 32.12 11.11 -18.35
N LEU A 282 32.32 11.01 -17.03
CA LEU A 282 31.26 10.63 -16.08
C LEU A 282 30.18 11.71 -15.99
N PHE A 283 30.59 12.98 -15.93
CA PHE A 283 29.66 14.11 -15.95
C PHE A 283 28.86 14.16 -17.26
N LEU A 284 29.51 13.94 -18.41
CA LEU A 284 28.86 13.90 -19.72
C LEU A 284 27.82 12.79 -19.79
N PHE A 285 28.16 11.59 -19.32
CA PHE A 285 27.25 10.46 -19.26
C PHE A 285 26.00 10.76 -18.41
N VAL A 286 26.20 11.26 -17.18
CA VAL A 286 25.10 11.64 -16.29
C VAL A 286 24.23 12.74 -16.91
N ARG A 287 24.86 13.72 -17.59
CA ARG A 287 24.14 14.81 -18.27
C ARG A 287 23.29 14.30 -19.44
N LYS A 288 23.84 13.44 -20.31
CA LYS A 288 23.10 12.84 -21.42
C LYS A 288 21.92 12.00 -20.93
N LEU A 289 22.11 11.21 -19.88
CA LEU A 289 21.01 10.49 -19.22
C LEU A 289 19.92 11.44 -18.66
N ALA A 290 20.31 12.58 -18.09
CA ALA A 290 19.36 13.57 -17.62
C ALA A 290 18.56 14.21 -18.77
N ASN A 291 19.20 14.45 -19.92
CA ASN A 291 18.55 14.96 -21.13
C ASN A 291 17.53 13.96 -21.68
N VAL A 292 17.92 12.69 -21.84
CA VAL A 292 17.01 11.61 -22.27
C VAL A 292 15.83 11.49 -21.31
N LYS A 293 16.06 11.50 -19.99
CA LYS A 293 14.99 11.49 -18.98
C LYS A 293 14.03 12.67 -19.14
N LYS A 294 14.53 13.87 -19.43
CA LYS A 294 13.71 15.07 -19.63
C LYS A 294 12.86 14.95 -20.91
N ALA A 295 13.48 14.56 -22.02
CA ALA A 295 12.80 14.38 -23.30
C ALA A 295 11.72 13.30 -23.22
N LEU A 296 12.02 12.13 -22.63
CA LEU A 296 11.06 11.05 -22.45
C LEU A 296 9.90 11.44 -21.53
N LYS A 297 10.11 12.29 -20.51
CA LYS A 297 9.01 12.81 -19.68
C LYS A 297 8.03 13.65 -20.49
N LEU A 298 8.56 14.57 -21.31
CA LEU A 298 7.76 15.44 -22.16
C LEU A 298 7.02 14.60 -23.21
N TRP A 299 7.76 13.79 -23.96
CA TRP A 299 7.22 12.89 -24.97
C TRP A 299 6.14 11.96 -24.41
N ASN A 300 6.36 11.36 -23.24
CA ASN A 300 5.33 10.51 -22.61
C ASN A 300 4.06 11.31 -22.28
N SER A 301 4.19 12.57 -21.85
CA SER A 301 3.03 13.42 -21.57
C SER A 301 2.27 13.84 -22.83
N GLU A 302 2.94 14.02 -23.96
CA GLU A 302 2.33 14.39 -25.24
C GLU A 302 1.71 13.17 -25.94
N VAL A 303 2.49 12.09 -26.08
CA VAL A 303 2.11 10.88 -26.80
C VAL A 303 1.07 10.06 -26.06
N PHE A 304 1.28 9.76 -24.78
CA PHE A 304 0.33 8.94 -24.01
C PHE A 304 -0.64 9.80 -23.21
N GLY A 305 -0.16 10.90 -22.64
CA GLY A 305 -0.98 11.85 -21.88
C GLY A 305 -1.82 11.19 -20.78
N PRO A 306 -2.94 11.81 -20.37
CA PRO A 306 -3.89 11.15 -19.48
C PRO A 306 -4.63 10.08 -20.27
N ILE A 307 -4.10 8.85 -20.29
CA ILE A 307 -4.68 7.71 -21.04
C ILE A 307 -6.16 7.50 -20.72
N HIS A 308 -6.58 7.73 -19.48
CA HIS A 308 -7.98 7.68 -19.05
C HIS A 308 -8.88 8.70 -19.77
N LEU A 309 -8.37 9.90 -20.04
CA LEU A 309 -9.11 10.91 -20.79
C LEU A 309 -9.23 10.48 -22.26
N LYS A 310 -8.14 10.00 -22.87
CA LYS A 310 -8.15 9.48 -24.24
C LYS A 310 -9.12 8.31 -24.40
N LEU A 311 -9.14 7.39 -23.44
CA LEU A 311 -10.09 6.28 -23.38
C LEU A 311 -11.54 6.76 -23.24
N SER A 312 -11.80 7.76 -22.40
CA SER A 312 -13.15 8.29 -22.21
C SER A 312 -13.67 8.97 -23.48
N VAL A 313 -12.80 9.73 -24.16
CA VAL A 313 -13.11 10.38 -25.44
C VAL A 313 -13.33 9.33 -26.54
N SER A 314 -12.39 8.41 -26.72
CA SER A 314 -12.49 7.35 -27.75
C SER A 314 -13.68 6.42 -27.52
N LYS A 315 -14.04 6.14 -26.27
CA LYS A 315 -15.27 5.38 -25.95
C LYS A 315 -16.51 6.14 -26.42
N LYS A 316 -16.57 7.45 -26.15
CA LYS A 316 -17.69 8.29 -26.60
C LYS A 316 -17.76 8.36 -28.13
N GLU A 317 -16.63 8.52 -28.81
CA GLU A 317 -16.56 8.50 -30.28
C GLU A 317 -17.07 7.17 -30.85
N LEU A 318 -16.72 6.04 -30.22
CA LEU A 318 -17.25 4.73 -30.57
C LEU A 318 -18.77 4.64 -30.35
N GLU A 319 -19.28 5.10 -29.20
CA GLU A 319 -20.72 5.13 -28.90
C GLU A 319 -21.49 6.01 -29.92
N ASP A 320 -20.92 7.15 -30.30
CA ASP A 320 -21.49 8.07 -31.30
C ASP A 320 -21.48 7.44 -32.72
N ALA A 321 -20.38 6.78 -33.12
CA ALA A 321 -20.28 6.08 -34.41
C ALA A 321 -21.25 4.90 -34.49
N GLN A 322 -21.39 4.12 -33.40
CA GLN A 322 -22.37 3.03 -33.31
C GLN A 322 -23.81 3.54 -33.39
N SER A 323 -24.10 4.69 -32.76
CA SER A 323 -25.42 5.33 -32.84
C SER A 323 -25.77 5.76 -34.26
N ARG A 324 -24.80 6.34 -35.00
CA ARG A 324 -24.97 6.67 -36.43
C ARG A 324 -25.19 5.43 -37.29
N LEU A 325 -24.39 4.39 -37.07
CA LEU A 325 -24.54 3.12 -37.80
C LEU A 325 -25.91 2.47 -37.54
N GLN A 326 -26.46 2.54 -36.32
CA GLN A 326 -27.83 2.04 -36.05
C GLN A 326 -28.91 2.80 -36.80
N GLN A 327 -28.72 4.10 -37.03
CA GLN A 327 -29.64 4.92 -37.84
C GLN A 327 -29.52 4.60 -39.33
N HIS A 328 -28.35 4.16 -39.79
CA HIS A 328 -28.06 3.86 -41.19
C HIS A 328 -27.27 2.53 -41.36
N PRO A 329 -27.88 1.35 -41.12
CA PRO A 329 -27.15 0.08 -40.91
C PRO A 329 -26.37 -0.47 -42.11
N ALA A 330 -26.67 0.01 -43.32
CA ALA A 330 -26.07 -0.48 -44.57
C ALA A 330 -25.16 0.56 -45.24
N ASP A 331 -24.95 1.72 -44.62
CA ASP A 331 -24.10 2.77 -45.19
C ASP A 331 -22.62 2.40 -45.04
N PRO A 332 -21.87 2.22 -46.14
CA PRO A 332 -20.45 1.87 -46.09
C PRO A 332 -19.59 2.89 -45.32
N LEU A 333 -19.98 4.16 -45.30
CA LEU A 333 -19.25 5.22 -44.60
C LEU A 333 -19.30 5.01 -43.09
N TYR A 334 -20.49 4.77 -42.52
CA TYR A 334 -20.67 4.58 -41.08
C TYR A 334 -20.14 3.22 -40.61
N ILE A 335 -20.14 2.21 -41.47
CA ILE A 335 -19.49 0.92 -41.18
C ILE A 335 -17.97 1.11 -41.03
N ALA A 336 -17.34 1.86 -41.93
CA ALA A 336 -15.90 2.16 -41.85
C ALA A 336 -15.58 3.03 -40.61
N GLU A 337 -16.40 4.06 -40.35
CA GLU A 337 -16.24 4.92 -39.17
C GLU A 337 -16.31 4.13 -37.85
N GLU A 338 -17.28 3.22 -37.70
CA GLU A 338 -17.38 2.36 -36.51
C GLU A 338 -16.16 1.45 -36.38
N ALA A 339 -15.70 0.86 -37.48
CA ALA A 339 -14.55 -0.04 -37.48
C ALA A 339 -13.27 0.69 -37.01
N ASP A 340 -13.05 1.91 -37.49
CA ASP A 340 -11.90 2.74 -37.12
C ASP A 340 -11.98 3.20 -35.66
N ALA A 341 -13.15 3.69 -35.22
CA ALA A 341 -13.38 4.09 -33.83
C ALA A 341 -13.19 2.91 -32.87
N ARG A 342 -13.68 1.73 -33.24
CA ARG A 342 -13.53 0.50 -32.46
C ARG A 342 -12.09 0.04 -32.37
N SER A 343 -11.38 0.04 -33.50
CA SER A 343 -9.95 -0.32 -33.55
C SER A 343 -9.12 0.61 -32.64
N THR A 344 -9.39 1.91 -32.72
CA THR A 344 -8.75 2.93 -31.88
C THR A 344 -9.02 2.69 -30.39
N TYR A 345 -10.28 2.48 -30.02
CA TYR A 345 -10.66 2.22 -28.63
C TYR A 345 -10.03 0.96 -28.07
N LEU A 346 -10.05 -0.15 -28.82
CA LEU A 346 -9.44 -1.42 -28.41
C LEU A 346 -7.92 -1.32 -28.28
N SER A 347 -7.26 -0.58 -29.16
CA SER A 347 -5.82 -0.30 -29.09
C SER A 347 -5.45 0.47 -27.81
N LEU A 348 -6.20 1.55 -27.51
CA LEU A 348 -6.01 2.33 -26.28
C LEU A 348 -6.28 1.49 -25.02
N LEU A 349 -7.28 0.61 -25.06
CA LEU A 349 -7.63 -0.27 -23.94
C LEU A 349 -6.51 -1.29 -23.67
N SER A 350 -5.99 -1.93 -24.73
CA SER A 350 -4.84 -2.85 -24.64
C SER A 350 -3.61 -2.15 -24.07
N GLN A 351 -3.37 -0.90 -24.47
CA GLN A 351 -2.27 -0.10 -23.97
C GLN A 351 -2.42 0.23 -22.47
N GLU A 352 -3.61 0.64 -22.02
CA GLU A 352 -3.89 0.89 -20.60
C GLU A 352 -3.67 -0.38 -19.75
N GLU A 353 -4.13 -1.52 -20.23
CA GLU A 353 -3.96 -2.81 -19.54
C GLU A 353 -2.48 -3.16 -19.37
N LYS A 354 -1.67 -3.02 -20.43
CA LYS A 354 -0.21 -3.23 -20.35
C LYS A 354 0.45 -2.30 -19.33
N PHE A 355 0.09 -1.02 -19.33
CA PHE A 355 0.59 -0.05 -18.35
C PHE A 355 0.20 -0.41 -16.91
N ALA A 356 -1.06 -0.78 -16.69
CA ALA A 356 -1.57 -1.15 -15.36
C ALA A 356 -0.91 -2.43 -14.85
N ARG A 357 -0.74 -3.43 -15.72
CA ARG A 357 -0.05 -4.69 -15.42
C ARG A 357 1.40 -4.44 -14.99
N GLN A 358 2.19 -3.72 -15.78
CA GLN A 358 3.60 -3.42 -15.47
C GLN A 358 3.73 -2.68 -14.13
N LYS A 359 2.84 -1.72 -13.86
CA LYS A 359 2.85 -0.98 -12.59
C LYS A 359 2.43 -1.84 -11.39
N SER A 360 1.49 -2.78 -11.58
CA SER A 360 0.99 -3.65 -10.51
C SER A 360 1.99 -4.75 -10.10
N ARG A 361 2.87 -5.18 -11.03
CA ARG A 361 3.75 -6.37 -10.89
C ARG A 361 3.01 -7.68 -10.57
N GLN A 362 1.77 -7.82 -11.01
CA GLN A 362 1.03 -9.08 -10.91
C GLN A 362 1.30 -9.92 -12.17
N LEU A 363 2.00 -11.05 -12.01
CA LEU A 363 2.41 -11.94 -13.12
C LEU A 363 1.41 -13.06 -13.41
N TRP A 364 0.51 -13.37 -12.46
CA TRP A 364 -0.34 -14.57 -12.50
C TRP A 364 -1.69 -14.39 -13.19
N LEU A 365 -2.06 -13.16 -13.56
CA LEU A 365 -3.27 -12.92 -14.37
C LEU A 365 -2.95 -13.22 -15.83
N THR A 366 -3.24 -14.44 -16.26
CA THR A 366 -3.23 -14.82 -17.67
C THR A 366 -4.33 -14.04 -18.38
N ALA A 367 -4.00 -13.42 -19.52
CA ALA A 367 -4.88 -12.54 -20.30
C ALA A 367 -6.28 -13.15 -20.46
N GLY A 368 -7.29 -12.55 -19.82
CA GLY A 368 -8.64 -13.13 -19.80
C GLY A 368 -9.70 -12.28 -19.14
N ASP A 369 -9.36 -11.37 -18.23
CA ASP A 369 -10.31 -10.40 -17.67
C ASP A 369 -9.69 -9.00 -17.61
N SER A 370 -10.28 -8.06 -18.35
CA SER A 370 -9.91 -6.64 -18.44
C SER A 370 -10.21 -5.87 -17.14
N ASN A 371 -9.66 -6.33 -16.01
CA ASN A 371 -9.93 -5.74 -14.70
C ASN A 371 -8.88 -4.67 -14.33
N THR A 372 -8.87 -3.58 -15.09
CA THR A 372 -8.01 -2.41 -14.82
C THR A 372 -8.18 -1.90 -13.40
N LYS A 373 -9.41 -1.93 -12.86
CA LYS A 373 -9.71 -1.58 -11.46
C LYS A 373 -8.91 -2.42 -10.46
N PHE A 374 -8.83 -3.73 -10.64
CA PHE A 374 -8.02 -4.61 -9.79
C PHE A 374 -6.54 -4.22 -9.83
N PHE A 375 -5.99 -3.96 -11.02
CA PHE A 375 -4.60 -3.55 -11.18
C PHE A 375 -4.33 -2.20 -10.50
N TYR A 376 -5.21 -1.20 -10.68
CA TYR A 376 -5.06 0.11 -10.02
C TYR A 376 -5.19 0.03 -8.51
N ASN A 377 -6.08 -0.81 -7.98
CA ASN A 377 -6.19 -1.07 -6.55
C ASN A 377 -4.90 -1.70 -6.02
N SER A 378 -4.39 -2.72 -6.71
CA SER A 378 -3.11 -3.37 -6.37
C SER A 378 -1.93 -2.39 -6.40
N ILE A 379 -1.86 -1.50 -7.39
CA ILE A 379 -0.85 -0.44 -7.48
C ILE A 379 -0.93 0.49 -6.26
N LYS A 380 -2.13 0.93 -5.90
CA LYS A 380 -2.36 1.81 -4.74
C LYS A 380 -1.95 1.10 -3.45
N SER A 381 -2.45 -0.11 -3.21
CA SER A 381 -2.12 -0.92 -2.04
C SER A 381 -0.61 -1.10 -1.91
N ARG A 382 0.07 -1.49 -2.99
CA ARG A 382 1.53 -1.65 -3.01
C ARG A 382 2.27 -0.35 -2.75
N SER A 383 1.81 0.77 -3.32
CA SER A 383 2.39 2.08 -3.05
C SER A 383 2.29 2.46 -1.57
N VAL A 384 1.17 2.13 -0.92
CA VAL A 384 0.99 2.33 0.52
C VAL A 384 1.94 1.41 1.29
N MET A 385 1.97 0.11 0.98
CA MET A 385 2.85 -0.86 1.64
C MET A 385 4.32 -0.48 1.55
N ASN A 386 4.78 -0.02 0.39
CA ASN A 386 6.18 0.32 0.15
C ASN A 386 6.60 1.73 0.61
N SER A 387 5.64 2.57 1.02
CA SER A 387 5.97 3.91 1.55
C SER A 387 6.84 3.81 2.81
N ILE A 388 7.73 4.75 3.07
CA ILE A 388 8.40 4.84 4.38
C ILE A 388 7.62 5.86 5.19
N SER A 389 6.84 5.40 6.18
CA SER A 389 6.03 6.26 7.04
C SER A 389 6.74 6.63 8.34
N ARG A 390 7.60 5.75 8.86
CA ARG A 390 8.35 5.97 10.09
C ARG A 390 9.73 5.36 10.00
N LEU A 391 10.69 6.00 10.65
CA LEU A 391 12.05 5.48 10.86
C LEU A 391 12.35 5.44 12.35
N ARG A 392 13.08 4.40 12.77
CA ARG A 392 13.60 4.31 14.14
C ARG A 392 14.96 4.98 14.20
N ARG A 393 15.13 5.92 15.13
CA ARG A 393 16.41 6.56 15.44
C ARG A 393 17.33 5.62 16.22
N GLU A 394 18.58 6.05 16.41
CA GLU A 394 19.56 5.34 17.23
C GLU A 394 19.15 5.24 18.71
N ASP A 395 18.43 6.24 19.23
CA ASP A 395 17.89 6.24 20.60
C ASP A 395 16.61 5.38 20.77
N ASN A 396 16.25 4.59 19.75
CA ASN A 396 15.01 3.81 19.63
C ASN A 396 13.70 4.62 19.56
N SER A 397 13.73 5.94 19.51
CA SER A 397 12.54 6.74 19.24
C SER A 397 12.10 6.62 17.77
N LEU A 398 10.81 6.82 17.50
CA LEU A 398 10.24 6.78 16.16
C LEU A 398 10.11 8.21 15.60
N CYS A 399 10.63 8.43 14.40
CA CYS A 399 10.45 9.62 13.61
C CYS A 399 9.33 9.41 12.59
N SER A 400 8.34 10.31 12.57
CA SER A 400 7.24 10.32 11.59
C SER A 400 7.17 11.60 10.76
N ASP A 401 7.99 12.62 11.07
CA ASP A 401 8.02 13.85 10.30
C ASP A 401 8.68 13.62 8.93
N PRO A 402 8.03 13.98 7.80
CA PRO A 402 8.58 13.72 6.47
C PRO A 402 9.91 14.41 6.18
N GLU A 403 10.14 15.63 6.67
CA GLU A 403 11.40 16.36 6.42
C GLU A 403 12.53 15.80 7.26
N GLU A 404 12.23 15.41 8.49
CA GLU A 404 13.17 14.73 9.36
C GLU A 404 13.53 13.34 8.83
N ILE A 405 12.56 12.55 8.35
CA ILE A 405 12.82 11.26 7.68
C ILE A 405 13.77 11.43 6.51
N LYS A 406 13.56 12.43 5.65
CA LYS A 406 14.48 12.73 4.53
C LYS A 406 15.88 13.03 5.04
N SER A 407 15.99 13.88 6.06
CA SER A 407 17.26 14.31 6.65
C SER A 407 18.02 13.12 7.26
N LEU A 408 17.32 12.25 7.99
CA LEU A 408 17.90 11.03 8.58
C LEU A 408 18.42 10.06 7.51
N ILE A 409 17.69 9.88 6.41
CA ILE A 409 18.14 9.02 5.30
C ILE A 409 19.40 9.61 4.66
N VAL A 410 19.41 10.92 4.38
CA VAL A 410 20.57 11.60 3.79
C VAL A 410 21.78 11.49 4.70
N GLN A 411 21.61 11.77 6.00
CA GLN A 411 22.67 11.68 6.99
C GLN A 411 23.23 10.26 7.10
N TYR A 412 22.36 9.23 7.10
CA TYR A 412 22.78 7.84 7.13
C TYR A 412 23.68 7.50 5.94
N TYR A 413 23.27 7.84 4.71
CA TYR A 413 24.06 7.54 3.51
C TYR A 413 25.32 8.42 3.40
N GLN A 414 25.29 9.67 3.85
CA GLN A 414 26.50 10.50 3.96
C GLN A 414 27.50 9.85 4.90
N ASN A 415 27.06 9.39 6.07
CA ASN A 415 27.93 8.68 7.02
C ASN A 415 28.42 7.36 6.44
N LEU A 416 27.57 6.60 5.72
CA LEU A 416 27.95 5.33 5.14
C LEU A 416 28.99 5.48 4.02
N LEU A 417 28.79 6.46 3.12
CA LEU A 417 29.64 6.68 1.94
C LEU A 417 30.91 7.46 2.27
N ASN A 418 30.91 8.28 3.32
CA ASN A 418 32.08 9.04 3.78
C ASN A 418 32.84 8.33 4.92
N ARG A 419 32.49 7.08 5.25
CA ARG A 419 33.31 6.27 6.17
C ARG A 419 34.68 6.07 5.55
N GLU A 420 35.73 6.44 6.27
CA GLU A 420 37.08 6.05 5.91
C GLU A 420 37.15 4.52 5.83
N ALA A 421 37.78 4.02 4.77
CA ALA A 421 38.06 2.59 4.67
C ALA A 421 38.85 2.17 5.93
N PRO A 422 38.53 1.01 6.53
CA PRO A 422 39.37 0.46 7.60
C PRO A 422 40.84 0.48 7.16
N SER A 423 41.75 0.95 8.01
CA SER A 423 43.18 1.07 7.71
C SER A 423 43.82 -0.30 7.35
N ASP A 424 43.12 -1.36 7.72
CA ASP A 424 43.38 -2.78 7.60
C ASP A 424 42.73 -3.41 6.34
N LEU A 425 41.92 -2.66 5.59
CA LEU A 425 41.50 -3.01 4.23
C LEU A 425 42.59 -2.60 3.22
N GLN A 426 43.72 -3.33 3.26
CA GLN A 426 44.62 -3.38 2.11
C GLN A 426 43.91 -4.17 1.00
N LEU A 427 43.07 -3.50 0.22
CA LEU A 427 42.67 -4.05 -1.06
C LEU A 427 43.97 -4.25 -1.85
N PRO A 428 44.32 -5.48 -2.26
CA PRO A 428 45.42 -5.64 -3.19
C PRO A 428 45.14 -4.73 -4.39
N PRO A 429 46.16 -4.06 -4.95
CA PRO A 429 45.96 -3.30 -6.17
C PRO A 429 45.21 -4.20 -7.17
N PRO A 430 44.14 -3.72 -7.82
CA PRO A 430 43.35 -4.56 -8.70
C PRO A 430 44.33 -5.25 -9.68
N PRO A 431 44.28 -6.60 -9.79
CA PRO A 431 45.26 -7.31 -10.60
C PRO A 431 45.11 -6.85 -12.05
N GLY A 432 46.15 -6.19 -12.55
CA GLY A 432 46.21 -5.68 -13.91
C GLY A 432 45.29 -4.49 -14.14
N MET A 433 45.88 -3.32 -14.40
CA MET A 433 45.25 -2.42 -15.37
C MET A 433 44.92 -3.28 -16.60
N VAL A 434 43.67 -3.24 -17.05
CA VAL A 434 43.21 -3.88 -18.28
C VAL A 434 44.32 -3.73 -19.33
N SER A 435 44.94 -4.84 -19.73
CA SER A 435 46.03 -4.80 -20.71
C SER A 435 45.53 -4.12 -21.99
N PRO A 436 46.39 -3.48 -22.80
CA PRO A 436 45.96 -2.87 -24.06
C PRO A 436 45.12 -3.81 -24.93
N THR A 437 45.44 -5.11 -24.89
CA THR A 437 44.70 -6.22 -25.51
C THR A 437 43.32 -6.47 -24.90
N GLU A 438 43.20 -6.54 -23.57
CA GLU A 438 41.90 -6.68 -22.90
C GLU A 438 41.05 -5.42 -23.07
N ASN A 439 41.67 -4.25 -23.14
CA ASN A 439 40.97 -2.98 -23.33
C ASN A 439 40.48 -2.87 -24.77
N SER A 440 41.28 -3.33 -25.75
CA SER A 440 40.84 -3.50 -27.14
C SER A 440 39.75 -4.55 -27.29
N ALA A 441 39.77 -5.64 -26.51
CA ALA A 441 38.71 -6.65 -26.50
C ALA A 441 37.41 -6.11 -25.88
N LEU A 442 37.49 -5.41 -24.75
CA LEU A 442 36.36 -4.75 -24.08
C LEU A 442 35.79 -3.58 -24.89
N CYS A 443 36.63 -2.93 -25.71
CA CYS A 443 36.23 -1.89 -26.66
C CYS A 443 35.87 -2.45 -28.06
N SER A 444 35.90 -3.77 -28.24
CA SER A 444 35.54 -4.40 -29.51
C SER A 444 34.02 -4.41 -29.70
N PRO A 445 33.53 -4.41 -30.95
CA PRO A 445 32.10 -4.48 -31.22
C PRO A 445 31.48 -5.77 -30.68
N VAL A 446 30.62 -5.65 -29.66
CA VAL A 446 29.81 -6.78 -29.14
C VAL A 446 29.09 -7.48 -30.29
N LEU A 447 29.30 -8.78 -30.41
CA LEU A 447 28.71 -9.59 -31.47
C LEU A 447 27.31 -10.04 -31.05
N GLU A 448 26.38 -10.16 -32.00
CA GLU A 448 24.99 -10.58 -31.72
C GLU A 448 24.92 -11.95 -31.01
N LYS A 449 25.93 -12.81 -31.20
CA LYS A 449 26.08 -14.09 -30.51
C LYS A 449 26.34 -13.96 -29.00
N GLU A 450 27.03 -12.90 -28.56
CA GLU A 450 27.37 -12.67 -27.14
C GLU A 450 26.15 -12.20 -26.35
N LEU A 451 25.24 -11.48 -27.00
CA LEU A 451 23.94 -11.08 -26.44
C LEU A 451 22.98 -12.27 -26.28
N ARG A 452 23.17 -13.34 -27.05
CA ARG A 452 22.32 -14.56 -27.01
C ARG A 452 22.90 -15.68 -26.16
N GLN A 453 24.19 -15.66 -25.84
CA GLN A 453 24.86 -16.70 -25.06
C GLN A 453 24.68 -16.56 -23.54
N HIS A 454 24.23 -15.41 -23.04
CA HIS A 454 23.67 -15.29 -21.70
C HIS A 454 22.15 -15.32 -21.80
N PRO A 455 21.49 -16.44 -21.46
CA PRO A 455 20.05 -16.50 -21.44
C PRO A 455 19.56 -15.49 -20.41
N VAL A 456 18.72 -14.57 -20.85
CA VAL A 456 17.94 -13.66 -19.99
C VAL A 456 17.05 -14.48 -19.00
N ASP A 457 16.92 -15.78 -19.22
CA ASP A 457 16.15 -16.71 -18.41
C ASP A 457 16.74 -16.99 -17.01
N GLU A 458 18.07 -16.93 -16.82
CA GLU A 458 18.70 -17.20 -15.51
C GLU A 458 18.64 -16.01 -14.53
N ILE A 459 18.34 -14.79 -15.01
CA ILE A 459 18.22 -13.59 -14.16
C ILE A 459 16.84 -13.50 -13.48
N ASN A 460 15.89 -14.36 -13.86
CA ASN A 460 14.55 -14.40 -13.26
C ASN A 460 14.52 -14.93 -11.80
N GLU A 461 15.60 -15.53 -11.30
CA GLU A 461 15.65 -16.07 -9.92
C GLU A 461 16.32 -15.14 -8.89
N ILE A 462 16.92 -14.02 -9.29
CA ILE A 462 17.37 -13.01 -8.34
C ILE A 462 16.17 -12.14 -8.00
N LYS A 463 15.62 -12.32 -6.79
CA LYS A 463 14.59 -11.46 -6.19
C LYS A 463 14.78 -10.01 -6.65
N GLU A 464 13.77 -9.46 -7.34
CA GLU A 464 13.67 -8.06 -7.79
C GLU A 464 13.69 -7.06 -6.61
N ALA A 465 14.79 -7.03 -5.86
CA ALA A 465 15.13 -5.98 -4.94
C ALA A 465 15.92 -4.92 -5.72
N GLU A 466 15.26 -3.81 -6.02
CA GLU A 466 15.86 -2.50 -6.33
C GLU A 466 16.96 -2.40 -7.40
N LEU A 467 17.25 -3.44 -8.17
CA LEU A 467 17.97 -3.30 -9.43
C LEU A 467 16.97 -2.88 -10.49
N ASP A 468 16.83 -1.57 -10.61
CA ASP A 468 16.18 -0.89 -11.72
C ASP A 468 16.36 -1.69 -13.03
N GLN A 469 15.27 -2.13 -13.65
CA GLN A 469 15.25 -2.58 -15.05
C GLN A 469 15.87 -1.53 -16.01
N ILE A 470 16.02 -0.30 -15.51
CA ILE A 470 16.80 0.78 -16.10
C ILE A 470 18.27 0.38 -16.31
N HIS A 471 18.91 -0.48 -15.50
CA HIS A 471 20.31 -0.87 -15.72
C HIS A 471 20.53 -1.81 -16.89
N ILE A 472 19.60 -2.74 -17.15
CA ILE A 472 19.70 -3.68 -18.28
C ILE A 472 19.35 -2.97 -19.60
N ALA A 473 18.28 -2.15 -19.62
CA ALA A 473 17.96 -1.30 -20.77
C ALA A 473 18.99 -0.17 -20.97
N ARG A 474 19.56 0.40 -19.89
CA ARG A 474 20.71 1.32 -19.99
C ARG A 474 21.91 0.62 -20.57
N ALA A 475 22.22 -0.62 -20.17
CA ALA A 475 23.36 -1.32 -20.73
C ALA A 475 23.19 -1.51 -22.24
N SER A 476 22.06 -2.03 -22.71
CA SER A 476 21.84 -2.26 -24.15
C SER A 476 21.73 -0.98 -24.99
N ILE A 477 21.04 0.07 -24.50
CA ILE A 477 20.89 1.34 -25.23
C ILE A 477 22.16 2.20 -25.14
N CYS A 478 22.85 2.23 -23.98
CA CYS A 478 24.11 2.97 -23.84
C CYS A 478 25.26 2.30 -24.60
N TRP A 479 25.30 0.97 -24.71
CA TRP A 479 26.31 0.27 -25.51
C TRP A 479 26.11 0.47 -27.02
N ALA A 480 24.86 0.47 -27.50
CA ALA A 480 24.57 0.72 -28.93
C ALA A 480 24.86 2.18 -29.35
N THR A 481 24.68 3.14 -28.45
CA THR A 481 24.89 4.58 -28.73
C THR A 481 26.31 5.10 -28.44
N TRP A 482 27.20 4.27 -27.87
CA TRP A 482 28.62 4.61 -27.68
C TRP A 482 29.44 4.49 -28.99
N ARG A 483 28.90 3.83 -30.03
CA ARG A 483 29.60 3.59 -31.30
C ARG A 483 29.89 4.82 -32.19
N PRO A 484 29.14 5.94 -32.20
CA PRO A 484 29.46 7.04 -33.12
C PRO A 484 30.45 8.06 -32.55
N ILE A 485 30.91 7.92 -31.30
CA ILE A 485 31.85 8.86 -30.67
C ILE A 485 33.20 8.17 -30.46
N LYS A 486 33.92 8.01 -31.57
CA LYS A 486 35.38 7.99 -31.61
C LYS A 486 35.83 8.95 -32.70
#